data_AF-A0A6C0KBH2-F1
#
_entry.id   AF-A0A6C0KBH2-F1
#
_cell.length_a   1.000
_cell.length_b   1.000
_cell.length_c   1.000
_cell.angle_alpha   90.00
_cell.angle_beta   90.00
_cell.angle_gamma   90.00
#
_symmetry.space_group_name_H-M   'P 1'
#
loop_
_entity.id
_entity.type
_entity.pdbx_description
1 polymer ?
#
loop_
_entity_poly.entity_id
_entity_poly.type
_entity_poly.pdbx_seq_one_letter_code
_entity_poly.pdbx_strand_id
1 'polypeptide(L)' 'MGSEPDWSKQIQSSTVCNWFFWFSVANAILAVVGVLGMLGYAFGVKNPNLVILSTIAFPTTIATIQFWFFYLMCSRGLDV' A
#
# COMPACT_ATOMS: atom_id res chain seq x y z
N MET A 1 11.90 -28.83 -9.29
CA MET A 1 12.17 -27.40 -9.06
C MET A 1 12.76 -26.87 -10.34
N GLY A 2 12.01 -26.07 -11.12
CA GLY A 2 12.55 -25.44 -12.32
C GLY A 2 13.63 -24.46 -11.88
N SER A 3 14.86 -24.64 -12.36
CA SER A 3 15.95 -23.70 -12.12
C SER A 3 15.50 -22.32 -12.58
N GLU A 4 15.52 -21.34 -11.66
CA GLU A 4 15.31 -19.96 -12.05
C GLU A 4 16.23 -19.59 -13.21
N PRO A 5 15.71 -18.91 -14.24
CA PRO A 5 16.49 -18.60 -15.43
C PRO A 5 17.67 -17.69 -15.07
N ASP A 6 18.84 -17.89 -15.70
CA ASP A 6 20.09 -17.24 -15.28
C ASP A 6 20.07 -15.70 -15.30
N TRP A 7 19.15 -15.11 -16.06
CA TRP A 7 18.94 -13.66 -16.07
C TRP A 7 18.30 -13.14 -14.78
N SER A 8 17.47 -13.93 -14.08
CA SER A 8 16.82 -13.48 -12.84
C SER A 8 17.77 -13.50 -11.64
N LYS A 9 18.82 -14.33 -11.69
CA LYS A 9 19.87 -14.42 -10.66
C LYS A 9 20.79 -13.20 -10.60
N GLN A 10 20.80 -12.38 -11.65
CA GLN A 10 21.61 -11.15 -11.71
C GLN A 10 20.91 -9.96 -11.04
N ILE A 11 19.61 -10.08 -10.74
CA ILE A 11 18.84 -9.03 -10.10
C ILE A 11 19.10 -9.13 -8.60
N GLN A 12 19.81 -8.13 -8.04
CA GLN A 12 19.99 -8.06 -6.60
C GLN A 12 18.62 -8.00 -5.89
N SER A 13 18.45 -8.80 -4.84
CA SER A 13 17.20 -8.85 -4.06
C SER A 13 16.85 -7.50 -3.44
N SER A 14 17.85 -6.66 -3.16
CA SER A 14 17.69 -5.27 -2.74
C SER A 14 16.98 -4.42 -3.81
N THR A 15 17.26 -4.62 -5.10
CA THR A 15 16.60 -3.93 -6.21
C THR A 15 15.12 -4.30 -6.30
N VAL A 16 14.80 -5.59 -6.11
CA VAL A 16 13.41 -6.08 -6.11
C VAL A 16 12.65 -5.52 -4.92
N CYS A 17 13.22 -5.58 -3.71
CA CYS A 17 12.61 -5.00 -2.53
C CYS A 17 12.37 -3.50 -2.70
N ASN A 18 13.39 -2.74 -3.14
CA ASN A 18 13.28 -1.30 -3.26
C ASN A 18 12.15 -0.90 -4.23
N TRP A 19 11.94 -1.66 -5.31
CA TRP A 19 10.81 -1.48 -6.22
C TRP A 19 9.46 -1.62 -5.50
N PHE A 20 9.24 -2.72 -4.78
CA PHE A 20 8.00 -2.92 -4.00
C PHE A 20 7.86 -1.93 -2.84
N PHE A 21 8.96 -1.50 -2.23
CA PHE A 21 8.97 -0.52 -1.17
C PHE A 21 8.42 0.82 -1.65
N TRP A 22 8.80 1.29 -2.83
CA TRP A 22 8.24 2.53 -3.41
C TRP A 22 6.72 2.47 -3.57
N PHE A 23 6.18 1.34 -4.04
CA PHE A 23 4.72 1.13 -4.13
C PHE A 23 4.06 1.06 -2.75
N SER A 24 4.74 0.45 -1.78
CA SER A 24 4.29 0.42 -0.39
C SER A 24 4.17 1.84 0.16
N VAL A 25 5.23 2.65 0.03
CA VAL A 25 5.24 4.05 0.49
C VAL A 25 4.15 4.88 -0.19
N ALA A 26 3.97 4.77 -1.51
CA ALA A 26 2.92 5.48 -2.23
C ALA A 26 1.51 5.14 -1.69
N ASN A 27 1.24 3.85 -1.48
CA ASN A 27 -0.03 3.40 -0.91
C ASN A 27 -0.20 3.80 0.56
N ALA A 28 0.88 3.87 1.33
CA ALA A 28 0.84 4.35 2.71
C ALA A 28 0.41 5.82 2.77
N ILE A 29 0.97 6.66 1.89
CA ILE A 29 0.57 8.08 1.79
C ILE A 29 -0.92 8.20 1.45
N LEU A 30 -1.40 7.42 0.46
CA LEU A 30 -2.82 7.42 0.08
C LEU A 30 -3.72 6.97 1.23
N ALA A 31 -3.32 5.95 1.99
CA ALA A 31 -4.05 5.49 3.16
C ALA A 31 -4.13 6.57 4.25
N VAL A 32 -3.01 7.25 4.55
CA VAL A 32 -2.97 8.35 5.53
C VAL A 32 -3.86 9.51 5.09
N VAL A 33 -3.76 9.94 3.84
CA VAL A 33 -4.62 11.01 3.29
C VAL A 33 -6.09 10.61 3.35
N GLY A 34 -6.42 9.36 3.04
CA GLY A 34 -7.78 8.82 3.14
C GLY A 34 -8.33 8.87 4.56
N VAL A 35 -7.54 8.44 5.56
CA VAL A 35 -7.93 8.50 6.98
C VAL A 35 -8.11 9.95 7.45
N LEU A 36 -7.16 10.83 7.13
CA LEU A 36 -7.26 12.25 7.49
C LEU A 36 -8.46 12.92 6.81
N GLY A 37 -8.75 12.58 5.56
CA GLY A 37 -9.93 13.04 4.83
C GLY A 37 -11.24 12.58 5.47
N MET A 38 -11.32 11.32 5.91
CA MET A 38 -12.49 10.81 6.65
C MET A 38 -12.67 11.52 7.99
N LEU A 39 -11.61 11.68 8.77
CA LEU A 39 -11.66 12.37 10.06
C LEU A 39 -12.06 13.84 9.86
N GLY A 40 -11.43 14.53 8.91
CA GLY A 40 -11.75 15.91 8.58
C GLY A 40 -13.22 16.09 8.17
N TYR A 41 -13.76 15.17 7.37
CA TYR A 41 -15.17 15.21 6.97
C TYR A 41 -16.12 14.88 8.13
N ALA A 42 -15.80 13.85 8.93
CA ALA A 42 -16.65 13.41 10.03
C ALA A 42 -16.76 14.46 11.15
N PHE A 43 -15.67 15.17 11.46
CA PHE A 43 -15.64 16.19 12.51
C PHE A 43 -15.94 17.61 12.00
N GLY A 44 -15.77 17.87 10.70
CA GLY A 44 -15.99 19.20 10.11
C GLY A 44 -17.44 19.49 9.70
N VAL A 45 -18.29 18.47 9.58
CA VAL A 45 -19.67 18.61 9.07
C VAL A 45 -20.69 18.25 10.14
N LYS A 46 -21.75 19.06 10.28
CA LYS A 46 -22.79 18.88 11.31
C LYS A 46 -23.60 17.59 11.16
N ASN A 47 -23.74 17.08 9.93
CA ASN A 47 -24.41 15.81 9.60
C ASN A 47 -23.65 15.13 8.44
N PRO A 48 -22.56 14.40 8.73
CA PRO A 48 -21.78 13.75 7.69
C PRO A 48 -22.60 12.65 7.00
N ASN A 49 -22.62 12.66 5.67
CA ASN A 49 -23.34 11.65 4.90
C ASN A 49 -22.55 10.33 4.90
N LEU A 50 -23.19 9.25 5.34
CA LEU A 50 -22.60 7.90 5.37
C LEU A 50 -22.16 7.42 3.99
N VAL A 51 -22.85 7.81 2.92
CA VAL A 51 -22.45 7.46 1.55
C VAL A 51 -21.09 8.09 1.23
N ILE A 52 -20.89 9.37 1.55
CA ILE A 52 -19.62 10.06 1.31
C ILE A 52 -18.49 9.41 2.14
N LEU A 53 -18.74 9.16 3.43
CA LEU A 53 -17.81 8.42 4.29
C LEU A 53 -17.43 7.05 3.70
N SER A 54 -18.41 6.28 3.22
CA SER A 54 -18.15 4.97 2.61
C SER A 54 -17.35 5.06 1.31
N THR A 55 -17.58 6.10 0.49
CA THR A 55 -16.81 6.33 -0.75
C THR A 55 -15.36 6.71 -0.49
N ILE A 56 -15.04 7.26 0.69
CA ILE A 56 -13.65 7.53 1.10
C ILE A 56 -13.06 6.30 1.79
N ALA A 57 -13.85 5.59 2.61
CA ALA A 57 -13.41 4.42 3.36
C ALA A 57 -12.98 3.25 2.45
N PHE A 58 -13.72 3.00 1.36
CA PHE A 58 -13.42 1.91 0.45
C PHE A 58 -12.04 2.02 -0.23
N PRO A 59 -11.69 3.11 -0.94
CA PRO A 59 -10.36 3.27 -1.53
C PRO A 59 -9.26 3.35 -0.47
N THR A 60 -9.54 3.92 0.71
CA THR A 60 -8.59 3.96 1.83
C THR A 60 -8.23 2.55 2.31
N THR A 61 -9.24 1.67 2.40
CA THR A 61 -9.03 0.27 2.80
C THR A 61 -8.23 -0.48 1.75
N ILE A 62 -8.52 -0.27 0.46
CA ILE A 62 -7.75 -0.86 -0.65
C ILE A 62 -6.29 -0.40 -0.59
N ALA A 63 -6.04 0.90 -0.44
CA ALA A 63 -4.69 1.44 -0.33
C ALA A 63 -3.95 0.86 0.86
N THR A 64 -4.62 0.67 2.00
CA THR A 64 -4.03 0.07 3.21
C THR A 64 -3.64 -1.40 2.97
N ILE A 65 -4.50 -2.18 2.33
CA ILE A 65 -4.21 -3.59 1.99
C ILE A 65 -3.04 -3.65 1.01
N GLN A 66 -3.00 -2.79 -0.01
CA GLN A 66 -1.92 -2.75 -0.99
C GLN A 66 -0.59 -2.33 -0.36
N PHE A 67 -0.60 -1.32 0.51
CA PHE A 67 0.58 -0.93 1.30
C PHE A 67 1.18 -2.15 2.00
N TRP A 68 0.34 -2.93 2.69
CA TRP A 68 0.77 -4.09 3.45
C TRP A 68 1.23 -5.24 2.58
N PHE A 69 0.53 -5.49 1.49
CA PHE A 69 0.96 -6.49 0.50
C PHE A 69 2.34 -6.18 -0.07
N PHE A 70 2.56 -4.95 -0.56
CA PHE A 70 3.84 -4.56 -1.15
C PHE A 70 4.97 -4.50 -0.11
N TYR A 71 4.67 -4.10 1.12
CA TYR A 71 5.62 -4.15 2.23
C TYR A 71 6.08 -5.60 2.50
N LEU A 72 5.14 -6.54 2.59
CA LEU A 72 5.45 -7.96 2.82
C LEU A 72 6.26 -8.56 1.67
N MET A 73 5.99 -8.18 0.41
CA MET A 73 6.77 -8.61 -0.75
C MET A 73 8.22 -8.11 -0.68
N CYS A 74 8.43 -6.86 -0.25
CA CYS A 74 9.78 -6.33 -0.01
C CYS A 74 10.49 -7.10 1.10
N SER A 75 9.85 -7.29 2.26
CA SER A 75 10.42 -8.02 3.39
C SER A 75 10.85 -9.44 2.98
N ARG A 76 9.97 -10.16 2.29
CA ARG A 76 10.31 -11.50 1.77
C ARG A 76 11.41 -11.50 0.71
N GLY A 77 11.57 -10.40 -0.02
CA GLY A 77 12.67 -10.23 -0.96
C GLY A 77 14.03 -9.95 -0.28
N LEU A 78 14.04 -9.49 0.98
CA LEU A 78 15.27 -9.31 1.76
C LEU A 78 15.63 -10.53 2.62
N ASP A 79 14.62 -11.32 3.00
CA ASP A 79 14.79 -12.52 3.83
C ASP A 79 15.17 -13.79 3.04
N VAL A 80 15.46 -13.67 1.73
CA VAL A 80 15.99 -14.73 0.85
C VAL A 80 17.43 -14.40 0.47
#